data_AF-A0A0L7LF89-F1
#
_entry.id   AF-A0A0L7LF89-F1
#
_cell.length_a   1.000
_cell.length_b   1.000
_cell.length_c   1.000
_cell.angle_alpha   90.00
_cell.angle_beta   90.00
_cell.angle_gamma   90.00
#
_symmetry.space_group_name_H-M   'P 1'
#
loop_
_entity.id
_entity.type
_entity.pdbx_description
1 polymer ?
#
loop_
_entity_poly.entity_id
_entity_poly.type
_entity_poly.pdbx_seq_one_letter_code
_entity_poly.pdbx_strand_id
1 'polypeptide(L)'
;MSSGFISETEIVEARRRRQEEWEKVRTADQPQEAPEDPYDTRPLFQRLEEQRMKKEAEYEEAHKLKNMIRGLDDDEVGFLDL
;
A
#
# COMPACT_ATOMS: atom_id res chain seq x y z
N MET A 1 -8.06 10.59 -16.09
CA MET A 1 -7.33 9.35 -16.39
C MET A 1 -5.90 9.72 -16.73
N SER A 2 -4.99 9.78 -15.77
CA SER A 2 -3.56 9.85 -16.11
C SER A 2 -3.19 8.47 -16.67
N SER A 3 -2.69 8.42 -17.89
CA SER A 3 -2.11 7.17 -18.40
C SER A 3 -0.94 6.82 -17.47
N GLY A 4 -0.82 5.55 -17.10
CA GLY A 4 0.22 5.07 -16.17
C GLY A 4 1.63 5.10 -16.76
N PHE A 5 1.93 6.03 -17.68
CA PHE A 5 3.26 6.23 -18.21
C PHE A 5 4.05 7.11 -17.25
N ILE A 6 5.23 6.63 -16.89
CA ILE A 6 6.18 7.35 -16.07
C ILE A 6 7.17 8.03 -17.02
N SER A 7 7.41 9.31 -16.82
CA SER A 7 8.38 10.09 -17.59
C SER A 7 9.82 9.81 -17.13
N GLU A 8 10.79 10.04 -18.01
CA GLU A 8 12.21 9.90 -17.68
C GLU A 8 12.60 10.77 -16.47
N THR A 9 12.06 11.98 -16.39
CA THR A 9 12.27 12.89 -15.27
C THR A 9 11.80 12.30 -13.95
N GLU A 10 10.63 11.65 -13.92
CA GLU A 10 10.11 11.01 -12.72
C GLU A 10 10.97 9.81 -12.28
N ILE A 11 11.54 9.05 -13.23
CA ILE A 11 12.45 7.93 -12.93
C ILE A 11 13.75 8.45 -12.29
N VAL A 12 14.32 9.53 -12.84
CA VAL A 12 15.54 10.15 -12.31
C VAL A 12 15.29 10.72 -10.92
N GLU A 13 14.16 11.40 -10.71
CA GLU A 13 13.78 11.91 -9.38
C GLU A 13 13.58 10.80 -8.36
N ALA A 14 12.93 9.69 -8.76
CA ALA A 14 12.73 8.53 -7.89
C ALA A 14 14.08 7.90 -7.49
N ARG A 15 15.01 7.74 -8.44
CA ARG A 15 16.37 7.27 -8.16
C ARG A 15 17.11 8.21 -7.20
N ARG A 16 16.99 9.53 -7.39
CA ARG A 16 17.61 10.52 -6.49
C ARG A 16 17.06 10.41 -5.07
N ARG A 17 15.73 10.35 -4.91
CA ARG A 17 15.10 10.19 -3.59
C ARG A 17 15.54 8.89 -2.90
N ARG A 18 15.63 7.79 -3.64
CA ARG A 18 16.13 6.51 -3.11
C ARG A 18 17.57 6.63 -2.60
N GLN A 19 18.43 7.32 -3.36
CA GLN A 19 19.81 7.58 -2.97
C GLN A 19 19.90 8.45 -1.72
N GLU A 20 19.12 9.53 -1.64
CA GLU A 20 19.07 10.42 -0.47
C GLU A 20 18.60 9.67 0.80
N GLU A 21 17.62 8.78 0.66
CA GLU A 21 17.15 7.93 1.76
C GLU A 21 18.18 6.88 2.15
N TRP A 22 18.85 6.28 1.17
CA TRP A 22 19.92 5.33 1.38
C TRP A 22 21.06 5.95 2.17
N GLU A 23 21.53 7.14 1.78
CA GLU A 23 22.61 7.85 2.48
C GLU A 23 22.30 8.16 3.95
N LYS A 24 21.02 8.32 4.31
CA LYS A 24 20.61 8.52 5.71
C LYS A 24 20.72 7.26 6.57
N VAL A 25 20.51 6.08 5.98
CA VAL A 25 20.46 4.81 6.71
C VAL A 25 21.68 3.91 6.48
N ARG A 26 22.50 4.24 5.47
CA ARG A 26 23.65 3.45 5.04
C ARG A 26 24.74 3.38 6.11
N THR A 27 25.27 2.18 6.33
CA THR A 27 26.45 1.93 7.17
C THR A 27 27.74 1.89 6.35
N ALA A 28 28.92 1.97 6.98
CA ALA A 28 30.21 2.03 6.29
C ALA A 28 30.52 0.82 5.37
N ASP A 29 29.85 -0.30 5.60
CA ASP A 29 30.08 -1.58 4.91
C ASP A 29 29.17 -1.77 3.69
N GLN A 30 28.21 -0.85 3.50
CA GLN A 30 27.17 -0.95 2.48
C GLN A 30 27.52 -0.15 1.21
N PRO A 31 27.01 -0.55 0.02
CA PRO A 31 27.34 0.08 -1.25
C PRO A 31 27.00 1.58 -1.26
N GLN A 32 27.80 2.38 -1.97
CA GLN A 32 27.58 3.82 -2.07
C GLN A 32 26.28 4.15 -2.81
N GLU A 33 25.95 3.37 -3.85
CA GLU A 33 24.71 3.51 -4.59
C GLU A 33 23.58 2.69 -3.94
N ALA A 34 22.40 3.30 -3.87
CA ALA A 34 21.19 2.64 -3.41
C ALA A 34 20.88 1.44 -4.32
N PRO A 35 20.69 0.24 -3.74
CA PRO A 35 20.28 -0.93 -4.52
C PRO A 35 19.03 -0.65 -5.37
N GLU A 36 19.00 -1.16 -6.60
CA GLU A 36 17.77 -1.12 -7.40
C GLU A 36 16.70 -2.01 -6.80
N ASP A 37 15.44 -1.59 -6.96
CA ASP A 37 14.31 -2.38 -6.46
C ASP A 37 14.29 -3.74 -7.16
N PRO A 38 14.06 -4.84 -6.41
CA PRO A 38 14.04 -6.16 -6.98
C PRO A 38 12.97 -6.25 -8.06
N TYR A 39 13.40 -6.63 -9.27
CA TYR A 39 12.47 -6.87 -10.37
C TYR A 39 11.60 -8.07 -10.05
N ASP A 40 10.29 -7.86 -9.94
CA ASP A 40 9.35 -8.95 -9.84
C ASP A 40 9.42 -9.78 -11.13
N THR A 41 9.70 -11.08 -11.01
CA THR A 41 9.79 -12.01 -12.16
C THR A 41 8.48 -12.74 -12.44
N ARG A 42 7.44 -12.53 -11.61
CA ARG A 42 6.14 -13.20 -11.77
C ARG A 42 5.44 -12.76 -13.05
N PRO A 43 4.64 -13.64 -13.69
CA PRO A 43 3.85 -13.26 -14.86
C PRO A 43 2.88 -12.11 -14.56
N LEU A 44 2.59 -11.29 -15.59
CA LEU A 44 1.66 -10.18 -15.47
C LEU A 44 0.28 -10.63 -14.96
N PHE A 45 -0.20 -11.80 -15.40
CA PHE A 45 -1.46 -12.38 -14.96
C PHE A 45 -1.52 -12.52 -13.43
N GLN A 46 -0.48 -13.07 -12.80
CA GLN A 46 -0.45 -13.29 -11.36
C GLN A 46 -0.54 -11.97 -10.58
N ARG A 47 0.16 -10.93 -11.05
CA ARG A 47 0.12 -9.59 -10.42
C ARG A 47 -1.26 -8.96 -10.52
N LEU A 48 -1.90 -9.07 -11.69
CA LEU A 48 -3.24 -8.54 -11.92
C LEU A 48 -4.29 -9.30 -11.12
N GLU A 49 -4.15 -10.62 -11.02
CA GLU A 49 -5.03 -11.45 -10.21
C GLU A 49 -4.94 -11.09 -8.73
N GLU A 50 -3.72 -10.92 -8.19
CA GLU A 50 -3.52 -10.45 -6.81
C GLU A 50 -4.16 -9.08 -6.56
N GLN A 51 -3.99 -8.12 -7.46
CA GLN A 51 -4.63 -6.80 -7.35
C GLN A 51 -6.16 -6.89 -7.41
N ARG A 52 -6.70 -7.75 -8.27
CA ARG A 52 -8.13 -7.99 -8.38
C ARG A 52 -8.68 -8.58 -7.08
N MET A 53 -8.06 -9.66 -6.58
CA MET A 53 -8.47 -10.32 -5.34
C MET A 53 -8.39 -9.38 -4.15
N LYS A 54 -7.34 -8.55 -4.06
CA LYS A 54 -7.21 -7.54 -3.01
C LYS A 54 -8.36 -6.54 -3.05
N LYS A 55 -8.70 -6.03 -4.23
CA LYS A 55 -9.81 -5.08 -4.41
C LYS A 55 -11.17 -5.70 -4.08
N GLU A 56 -11.36 -6.98 -4.43
CA GLU A 56 -12.56 -7.74 -4.09
C GLU A 56 -12.69 -7.94 -2.58
N ALA A 57 -11.60 -8.34 -1.90
CA ALA A 57 -11.59 -8.46 -0.44
C ALA A 57 -11.84 -7.12 0.28
N GLU A 58 -11.24 -6.03 -0.19
CA GLU A 58 -11.50 -4.67 0.32
C GLU A 58 -12.96 -4.27 0.14
N TYR A 59 -13.55 -4.61 -1.01
CA TYR A 59 -14.96 -4.36 -1.29
C TYR A 59 -15.87 -5.20 -0.38
N GLU A 60 -15.62 -6.49 -0.25
CA GLU A 60 -16.38 -7.37 0.62
C GLU A 60 -16.33 -6.91 2.07
N GLU A 61 -15.16 -6.53 2.59
CA GLU A 61 -15.03 -6.02 3.96
C GLU A 61 -15.74 -4.68 4.15
N ALA A 62 -15.68 -3.77 3.18
CA ALA A 62 -16.43 -2.51 3.24
C ALA A 62 -17.95 -2.72 3.19
N HIS A 63 -18.42 -3.72 2.42
CA HIS A 63 -19.84 -4.05 2.26
C HIS A 63 -20.36 -5.06 3.30
N LYS A 64 -19.50 -5.58 4.15
CA LYS A 64 -19.88 -6.48 5.24
C LYS A 64 -20.71 -5.71 6.26
N LEU A 65 -22.02 -5.97 6.26
CA LEU A 65 -22.99 -5.36 7.18
C LEU A 65 -22.56 -5.43 8.66
N LYS A 66 -21.79 -6.45 9.06
CA LYS A 66 -21.22 -6.57 10.42
C LYS A 66 -20.32 -5.38 10.80
N ASN A 67 -19.64 -4.76 9.84
CA ASN A 67 -18.78 -3.59 10.08
C ASN A 67 -19.61 -2.29 10.17
N MET A 68 -20.82 -2.26 9.59
CA MET A 68 -21.73 -1.12 9.63
C MET A 68 -22.71 -1.17 10.82
N ILE A 69 -23.11 -2.37 11.24
CA ILE A 69 -24.03 -2.59 12.36
C ILE A 69 -23.18 -2.86 13.60
N ARG A 70 -22.69 -1.80 14.22
CA ARG A 70 -22.26 -1.83 15.63
C ARG A 70 -23.55 -1.83 16.45
N GLY A 71 -23.85 -2.94 17.12
CA GLY A 71 -24.90 -2.95 18.15
C GLY A 71 -24.50 -2.00 19.28
N LEU A 72 -25.49 -1.32 19.89
CA LEU A 72 -25.28 -0.56 21.12
C LEU A 72 -24.63 -1.48 22.16
N ASP A 73 -23.53 -1.04 22.76
CA ASP A 73 -22.94 -1.79 23.87
C ASP A 73 -23.77 -1.61 25.16
N ASP A 74 -23.61 -2.53 26.12
CA ASP A 74 -24.41 -2.55 27.36
C ASP A 74 -24.31 -1.23 28.14
N ASP A 75 -23.20 -0.50 27.99
CA ASP A 75 -22.97 0.82 28.57
C ASP A 75 -23.77 1.92 27.82
N GLU A 76 -23.83 1.88 26.48
CA GLU A 76 -24.63 2.79 25.65
C GLU A 76 -26.15 2.59 25.84
N VAL A 77 -26.62 1.36 26.10
CA VAL A 77 -28.04 1.08 26.38
C VAL A 77 -28.48 1.73 27.70
N GLY A 78 -27.63 1.70 28.73
CA GLY A 78 -27.92 2.32 30.02
C GLY A 78 -28.13 3.84 29.98
N PHE A 79 -27.66 4.53 28.93
CA PHE A 79 -27.90 5.96 28.72
C PHE A 79 -29.29 6.26 28.13
N LEU A 80 -29.90 5.31 27.42
CA LEU A 80 -31.21 5.47 26.78
C LEU A 80 -32.39 5.12 27.70
N ASP A 81 -32.13 4.37 28.79
CA ASP A 81 -33.12 3.99 29.81
C ASP A 81 -33.25 5.03 30.96
N LEU A 82 -32.66 6.23 30.80
CA LEU A 82 -32.68 7.35 31.76
C LEU A 82 -33.63 8.48 31.35
#